data_AF-A0A955LGT5-F1
#
_entry.id   AF-A0A955LGT5-F1
#
_cell.length_a   1.000
_cell.length_b   1.000
_cell.length_c   1.000
_cell.angle_alpha   90.00
_cell.angle_beta   90.00
_cell.angle_gamma   90.00
#
_symmetry.space_group_name_H-M   'P 1'
#
loop_
_entity.id
_entity.type
_entity.pdbx_description
1 polymer ?
#
loop_
_entity_poly.entity_id
_entity_poly.type
_entity_poly.pdbx_seq_one_letter_code
_entity_poly.pdbx_strand_id
1 'polypeptide(L)'
;MNLEAFLTDQLQNQSQYELTDQDKLILENEGVDAFMFAKLTTKKFRRWALDDTTIERVNTAIDIAVKEKQPLQVIFPQGGYKLWRFSDSYPEADWAEFFNIAHLINYLAPIAHGYKPGIQLYYYMHTLLPEVHDNLPTEDIDAYLRSFQELLDQFSPYLPENFTITISKDADFYGSREHYFETLESHFEKGKKDFEESDISKQEAMLKTSELNIKWDGKEDWTKLSEAEKQEKIKIGAMYEKTMSYLEEPRVFTKSEDKVLIFIKSGGGWLGVGSSKNSITKYWTGTGVAEMKGEKWYGRILSPAQYEDLKDSISYQEVNFLPLKNFSRIGTIEEVNFVHL
;
A
#
# COMPACT_ATOMS: atom_id res chain seq x y z
N MET A 1 26.12 -10.83 0.35
CA MET A 1 25.01 -11.62 -0.24
C MET A 1 24.85 -11.18 -1.68
N ASN A 2 24.75 -12.07 -2.67
CA ASN A 2 24.50 -11.65 -4.05
C ASN A 2 23.03 -11.22 -4.23
N LEU A 3 22.71 -10.58 -5.36
CA LEU A 3 21.39 -10.03 -5.61
C LEU A 3 20.29 -11.11 -5.64
N GLU A 4 20.52 -12.24 -6.31
CA GLU A 4 19.56 -13.35 -6.38
C GLU A 4 19.25 -13.94 -5.00
N ALA A 5 20.27 -14.12 -4.15
CA ALA A 5 20.07 -14.59 -2.78
C ALA A 5 19.28 -13.58 -1.95
N PHE A 6 19.49 -12.27 -2.17
CA PHE A 6 18.68 -11.24 -1.54
C PHE A 6 17.21 -11.30 -1.98
N LEU A 7 16.94 -11.42 -3.29
CA LEU A 7 15.57 -11.55 -3.81
C LEU A 7 14.89 -12.83 -3.31
N THR A 8 15.63 -13.94 -3.28
CA THR A 8 15.16 -15.21 -2.71
C THR A 8 14.81 -15.06 -1.23
N ASP A 9 15.65 -14.37 -0.45
CA ASP A 9 15.37 -14.08 0.95
C ASP A 9 14.10 -13.21 1.13
N GLN A 10 13.90 -12.20 0.27
CA GLN A 10 12.69 -11.38 0.27
C GLN A 10 11.42 -12.18 -0.05
N LEU A 11 11.51 -13.19 -0.91
CA LEU A 11 10.35 -14.02 -1.26
C LEU A 11 10.06 -15.11 -0.23
N GLN A 12 11.09 -15.86 0.19
CA GLN A 12 10.92 -17.13 0.89
C GLN A 12 11.03 -17.03 2.41
N ASN A 13 11.81 -16.06 2.91
CA ASN A 13 12.24 -16.05 4.31
C ASN A 13 11.58 -14.96 5.16
N GLN A 14 10.81 -14.04 4.56
CA GLN A 14 10.22 -12.94 5.33
C GLN A 14 9.15 -13.40 6.32
N SER A 15 8.53 -14.55 6.07
CA SER A 15 7.58 -15.20 6.96
C SER A 15 8.22 -16.03 8.08
N GLN A 16 9.52 -16.33 7.97
CA GLN A 16 10.22 -17.18 8.90
C GLN A 16 10.53 -16.37 10.16
N TYR A 17 9.96 -16.78 11.28
CA TYR A 17 10.16 -16.12 12.55
C TYR A 17 10.20 -17.14 13.68
N GLU A 18 11.25 -17.09 14.48
CA GLU A 18 11.32 -17.83 15.74
C GLU A 18 10.99 -16.89 16.88
N LEU A 19 10.07 -17.30 17.76
CA LEU A 19 9.75 -16.54 18.97
C LEU A 19 11.03 -16.34 19.80
N THR A 20 11.39 -15.08 20.01
CA THR A 20 12.54 -14.72 20.86
C THR A 20 12.25 -15.04 22.32
N ASP A 21 13.27 -15.06 23.17
CA ASP A 21 13.05 -15.29 24.61
C ASP A 21 12.17 -14.21 25.25
N GLN A 22 12.28 -12.97 24.76
CA GLN A 22 11.38 -11.89 25.16
C GLN A 22 9.93 -12.15 24.72
N ASP A 23 9.73 -12.74 23.55
CA ASP A 23 8.38 -13.07 23.04
C ASP A 23 7.71 -14.11 23.91
N LYS A 24 8.45 -15.17 24.22
CA LYS A 24 8.00 -16.24 25.13
C LYS A 24 7.66 -15.66 26.50
N LEU A 25 8.51 -14.78 27.03
CA LEU A 25 8.28 -14.12 28.31
C LEU A 25 7.00 -13.27 28.33
N ILE A 26 6.73 -12.50 27.27
CA ILE A 26 5.49 -11.70 27.16
C ILE A 26 4.29 -12.63 27.03
N LEU A 27 4.35 -13.65 26.18
CA LEU A 27 3.27 -14.61 25.99
C LEU A 27 2.92 -15.36 27.29
N GLU A 28 3.93 -15.74 28.08
CA GLU A 28 3.76 -16.46 29.34
C GLU A 28 3.24 -15.57 30.48
N ASN A 29 3.72 -14.34 30.59
CA ASN A 29 3.44 -13.49 31.76
C ASN A 29 2.33 -12.44 31.53
N GLU A 30 2.20 -11.94 30.30
CA GLU A 30 1.31 -10.83 29.94
C GLU A 30 0.20 -11.26 28.98
N GLY A 31 0.38 -12.39 28.28
CA GLY A 31 -0.61 -12.98 27.39
C GLY A 31 -0.45 -12.55 25.93
N VAL A 32 -1.34 -13.08 25.09
CA VAL A 32 -1.25 -12.93 23.63
C VAL A 32 -1.62 -11.52 23.16
N ASP A 33 -2.49 -10.81 23.87
CA ASP A 33 -2.88 -9.44 23.56
C ASP A 33 -1.68 -8.50 23.68
N ALA A 34 -0.95 -8.58 24.79
CA ALA A 34 0.28 -7.83 25.03
C ALA A 34 1.37 -8.16 23.99
N PHE A 35 1.52 -9.44 23.65
CA PHE A 35 2.43 -9.87 22.60
C PHE A 35 2.10 -9.25 21.24
N MET A 36 0.84 -9.35 20.79
CA MET A 36 0.42 -8.80 19.50
C MET A 36 0.59 -7.28 19.46
N PHE A 37 0.20 -6.58 20.53
CA PHE A 37 0.39 -5.14 20.62
C PHE A 37 1.88 -4.76 20.52
N ALA A 38 2.77 -5.45 21.23
CA ALA A 38 4.21 -5.22 21.17
C ALA A 38 4.79 -5.43 19.75
N LYS A 39 4.29 -6.44 19.01
CA LYS A 39 4.71 -6.71 17.63
C LYS A 39 4.20 -5.66 16.65
N LEU A 40 2.94 -5.28 16.73
CA LEU A 40 2.38 -4.25 15.86
C LEU A 40 3.06 -2.89 16.09
N THR A 41 3.38 -2.55 17.33
CA THR A 41 3.89 -1.21 17.68
C THR A 41 5.41 -1.06 17.63
N THR A 42 6.13 -2.10 17.21
CA THR A 42 7.60 -2.12 17.20
C THR A 42 8.22 -1.03 16.33
N LYS A 43 9.27 -0.39 16.87
CA LYS A 43 10.03 0.68 16.20
C LYS A 43 10.81 0.20 14.97
N LYS A 44 10.95 -1.12 14.77
CA LYS A 44 11.62 -1.69 13.59
C LYS A 44 10.91 -1.31 12.28
N PHE A 45 9.58 -1.23 12.29
CA PHE A 45 8.76 -0.94 11.10
C PHE A 45 8.07 0.42 11.18
N ARG A 46 7.71 0.84 12.38
CA ARG A 46 7.01 2.09 12.64
C ARG A 46 7.89 3.31 12.35
N ARG A 47 7.37 4.30 11.62
CA ARG A 47 8.10 5.56 11.33
C ARG A 47 7.61 6.77 12.11
N TRP A 48 6.42 6.68 12.69
CA TRP A 48 5.78 7.80 13.38
C TRP A 48 5.38 7.40 14.79
N ALA A 49 5.29 8.38 15.70
CA ALA A 49 4.72 8.16 17.02
C ALA A 49 3.27 7.64 16.92
N LEU A 50 2.86 6.85 17.92
CA LEU A 50 1.47 6.40 18.02
C LEU A 50 0.67 7.47 18.76
N ASP A 51 -0.51 7.80 18.26
CA ASP A 51 -1.51 8.58 18.99
C ASP A 51 -2.45 7.66 19.77
N ASP A 52 -3.15 8.24 20.75
CA ASP A 52 -4.05 7.49 21.65
C ASP A 52 -5.17 6.77 20.88
N THR A 53 -5.71 7.40 19.83
CA THR A 53 -6.75 6.79 18.98
C THR A 53 -6.24 5.54 18.28
N THR A 54 -4.99 5.55 17.82
CA THR A 54 -4.34 4.40 17.18
C THR A 54 -4.07 3.30 18.19
N ILE A 55 -3.63 3.65 19.40
CA ILE A 55 -3.42 2.68 20.49
C ILE A 55 -4.75 2.01 20.86
N GLU A 56 -5.80 2.80 21.11
CA GLU A 56 -7.14 2.31 21.44
C GLU A 56 -7.64 1.37 20.37
N ARG A 57 -7.58 1.78 19.09
CA ARG A 57 -8.03 0.95 17.97
C ARG A 57 -7.30 -0.39 17.89
N VAL A 58 -5.97 -0.38 18.01
CA VAL A 58 -5.17 -1.61 17.92
C VAL A 58 -5.54 -2.56 19.05
N ASN A 59 -5.69 -2.06 20.28
CA ASN A 59 -6.12 -2.87 21.42
C ASN A 59 -7.53 -3.43 21.21
N THR A 60 -8.49 -2.62 20.76
CA THR A 60 -9.85 -3.10 20.47
C THR A 60 -9.87 -4.22 19.43
N ALA A 61 -9.12 -4.07 18.33
CA ALA A 61 -9.06 -5.10 17.29
C ALA A 61 -8.42 -6.40 17.80
N ILE A 62 -7.38 -6.30 18.63
CA ILE A 62 -6.73 -7.44 19.31
C ILE A 62 -7.73 -8.15 20.24
N ASP A 63 -8.38 -7.40 21.13
CA ASP A 63 -9.31 -7.94 22.12
C ASP A 63 -10.45 -8.70 21.43
N ILE A 64 -11.01 -8.15 20.34
CA ILE A 64 -12.04 -8.80 19.54
C ILE A 64 -11.51 -10.10 18.93
N ALA A 65 -10.36 -10.04 18.23
CA ALA A 65 -9.78 -11.21 17.57
C ALA A 65 -9.54 -12.36 18.58
N VAL A 66 -8.95 -12.06 19.74
CA VAL A 66 -8.65 -13.04 20.79
C VAL A 66 -9.91 -13.62 21.42
N LYS A 67 -10.88 -12.77 21.75
CA LYS A 67 -12.17 -13.19 22.32
C LYS A 67 -12.94 -14.09 21.36
N GLU A 68 -12.94 -13.76 20.08
CA GLU A 68 -13.64 -14.51 19.03
C GLU A 68 -12.84 -15.69 18.45
N LYS A 69 -11.56 -15.80 18.85
CA LYS A 69 -10.61 -16.81 18.37
C LYS A 69 -10.48 -16.80 16.84
N GLN A 70 -10.52 -15.60 16.26
CA GLN A 70 -10.38 -15.36 14.82
C GLN A 70 -8.99 -14.80 14.49
N PRO A 71 -8.51 -14.95 13.24
CA PRO A 71 -7.30 -14.27 12.80
C PRO A 71 -7.40 -12.77 13.06
N LEU A 72 -6.30 -12.14 13.48
CA LEU A 72 -6.25 -10.68 13.55
C LEU A 72 -6.36 -10.13 12.12
N GLN A 73 -7.31 -9.24 11.88
CA GLN A 73 -7.52 -8.68 10.55
C GLN A 73 -6.84 -7.32 10.41
N VAL A 74 -6.05 -7.18 9.34
CA VAL A 74 -5.23 -6.00 9.07
C VAL A 74 -5.58 -5.43 7.70
N ILE A 75 -5.86 -4.13 7.62
CA ILE A 75 -6.18 -3.43 6.36
C ILE A 75 -5.01 -2.55 5.95
N PHE A 76 -4.54 -2.72 4.72
CA PHE A 76 -3.62 -1.80 4.03
C PHE A 76 -4.34 -1.20 2.80
N PRO A 77 -4.78 0.06 2.84
CA PRO A 77 -5.45 0.70 1.71
C PRO A 77 -4.44 1.15 0.65
N GLN A 78 -4.83 1.08 -0.62
CA GLN A 78 -4.05 1.58 -1.75
C GLN A 78 -4.92 1.91 -2.97
N GLY A 79 -4.31 2.50 -4.00
CA GLY A 79 -4.90 2.52 -5.34
C GLY A 79 -4.74 1.17 -6.02
N GLY A 80 -5.77 0.68 -6.72
CA GLY A 80 -5.73 -0.53 -7.52
C GLY A 80 -5.09 -0.33 -8.89
N TYR A 81 -4.00 0.44 -8.97
CA TYR A 81 -3.32 0.77 -10.23
C TYR A 81 -1.82 1.00 -10.03
N LYS A 82 -1.03 0.80 -11.10
CA LYS A 82 0.35 1.31 -11.19
C LYS A 82 0.34 2.73 -11.77
N LEU A 83 1.14 3.64 -11.24
CA LEU A 83 1.22 5.00 -11.80
C LEU A 83 1.83 5.01 -13.21
N TRP A 84 1.10 5.57 -14.17
CA TRP A 84 1.44 5.63 -15.61
C TRP A 84 2.78 6.31 -15.93
N ARG A 85 3.30 7.11 -14.99
CA ARG A 85 4.60 7.79 -15.12
C ARG A 85 5.79 6.83 -15.14
N PHE A 86 5.61 5.57 -14.75
CA PHE A 86 6.62 4.52 -14.89
C PHE A 86 6.31 3.64 -16.09
N SER A 87 6.68 4.09 -17.29
CA SER A 87 6.35 3.43 -18.57
C SER A 87 6.82 1.97 -18.65
N ASP A 88 7.90 1.63 -17.97
CA ASP A 88 8.50 0.29 -18.02
C ASP A 88 7.69 -0.74 -17.23
N SER A 89 6.96 -0.32 -16.19
CA SER A 89 6.15 -1.21 -15.37
C SER A 89 4.65 -1.06 -15.57
N TYR A 90 4.18 0.15 -15.92
CA TYR A 90 2.77 0.39 -16.17
C TYR A 90 2.19 -0.54 -17.26
N PRO A 91 1.00 -1.12 -17.07
CA PRO A 91 0.09 -0.97 -15.92
C PRO A 91 0.27 -2.02 -14.81
N GLU A 92 1.26 -2.90 -14.91
CA GLU A 92 1.40 -4.08 -14.06
C GLU A 92 2.25 -3.82 -12.79
N ALA A 93 2.14 -4.70 -11.79
CA ALA A 93 2.97 -4.66 -10.60
C ALA A 93 4.47 -4.79 -10.93
N ASP A 94 5.35 -4.16 -10.15
CA ASP A 94 6.80 -4.25 -10.27
C ASP A 94 7.49 -4.54 -8.92
N TRP A 95 8.80 -4.34 -8.88
CA TRP A 95 9.61 -4.55 -7.69
C TRP A 95 9.15 -3.74 -6.46
N ALA A 96 8.41 -2.64 -6.63
CA ALA A 96 7.88 -1.86 -5.51
C ALA A 96 6.83 -2.66 -4.73
N GLU A 97 5.89 -3.29 -5.44
CA GLU A 97 4.89 -4.19 -4.87
C GLU A 97 5.58 -5.38 -4.20
N PHE A 98 6.57 -6.00 -4.87
CA PHE A 98 7.33 -7.12 -4.31
C PHE A 98 8.00 -6.77 -2.98
N PHE A 99 8.72 -5.65 -2.92
CA PHE A 99 9.37 -5.21 -1.68
C PHE A 99 8.38 -4.82 -0.59
N ASN A 100 7.21 -4.28 -0.96
CA ASN A 100 6.18 -4.00 0.03
C ASN A 100 5.57 -5.26 0.63
N ILE A 101 5.22 -6.25 -0.22
CA ILE A 101 4.64 -7.52 0.23
C ILE A 101 5.62 -8.23 1.16
N ALA A 102 6.89 -8.36 0.74
CA ALA A 102 7.98 -8.89 1.56
C ALA A 102 8.09 -8.17 2.93
N HIS A 103 8.00 -6.83 2.93
CA HIS A 103 8.08 -6.03 4.13
C HIS A 103 6.90 -6.25 5.09
N LEU A 104 5.67 -6.28 4.58
CA LEU A 104 4.47 -6.50 5.40
C LEU A 104 4.41 -7.94 5.92
N ILE A 105 4.87 -8.93 5.14
CA ILE A 105 5.02 -10.30 5.63
C ILE A 105 6.00 -10.33 6.81
N ASN A 106 7.19 -9.71 6.70
CA ASN A 106 8.16 -9.64 7.81
C ASN A 106 7.59 -8.96 9.07
N TYR A 107 6.79 -7.92 8.86
CA TYR A 107 6.17 -7.18 9.94
C TYR A 107 5.13 -8.01 10.71
N LEU A 108 4.30 -8.76 9.98
CA LEU A 108 3.13 -9.45 10.53
C LEU A 108 3.43 -10.92 10.91
N ALA A 109 4.46 -11.53 10.34
CA ALA A 109 4.84 -12.91 10.62
C ALA A 109 4.98 -13.26 12.12
N PRO A 110 5.58 -12.42 12.99
CA PRO A 110 5.66 -12.75 14.42
C PRO A 110 4.30 -13.06 15.06
N ILE A 111 3.22 -12.39 14.61
CA ILE A 111 1.87 -12.63 15.12
C ILE A 111 1.39 -14.02 14.72
N ALA A 112 1.59 -14.42 13.45
CA ALA A 112 1.24 -15.76 12.98
C ALA A 112 1.93 -16.87 13.79
N HIS A 113 3.16 -16.64 14.26
CA HIS A 113 3.92 -17.60 15.07
C HIS A 113 3.56 -17.59 16.57
N GLY A 114 3.03 -16.49 17.10
CA GLY A 114 2.66 -16.37 18.52
C GLY A 114 1.15 -16.45 18.82
N TYR A 115 0.30 -16.34 17.80
CA TYR A 115 -1.16 -16.34 17.93
C TYR A 115 -1.77 -17.39 16.99
N LYS A 116 -2.36 -18.44 17.57
CA LYS A 116 -2.78 -19.64 16.83
C LYS A 116 -3.78 -19.36 15.68
N PRO A 117 -4.84 -18.55 15.84
CA PRO A 117 -5.72 -18.18 14.73
C PRO A 117 -5.00 -17.41 13.62
N GLY A 118 -3.87 -16.78 13.93
CA GLY A 118 -3.00 -16.15 12.95
C GLY A 118 -3.47 -14.77 12.50
N ILE A 119 -3.25 -14.46 11.23
CA ILE A 119 -3.42 -13.11 10.69
C ILE A 119 -3.97 -13.14 9.27
N GLN A 120 -4.82 -12.15 8.96
CA GLN A 120 -5.34 -11.92 7.63
C GLN A 120 -5.04 -10.48 7.21
N LEU A 121 -4.17 -10.34 6.21
CA LEU A 121 -3.85 -9.05 5.60
C LEU A 121 -4.75 -8.82 4.38
N TYR A 122 -5.46 -7.71 4.39
CA TYR A 122 -6.21 -7.21 3.24
C TYR A 122 -5.46 -6.06 2.58
N TYR A 123 -5.09 -6.23 1.32
CA TYR A 123 -4.80 -5.11 0.44
C TYR A 123 -6.13 -4.57 -0.09
N TYR A 124 -6.63 -3.52 0.57
CA TYR A 124 -7.87 -2.86 0.15
C TYR A 124 -7.56 -1.86 -0.97
N MET A 125 -8.16 -2.04 -2.14
CA MET A 125 -7.81 -1.31 -3.35
C MET A 125 -8.98 -0.46 -3.86
N HIS A 126 -8.70 0.80 -4.17
CA HIS A 126 -9.60 1.67 -4.91
C HIS A 126 -9.47 1.40 -6.42
N THR A 127 -10.53 0.89 -7.04
CA THR A 127 -10.50 0.35 -8.41
C THR A 127 -11.41 1.09 -9.38
N LEU A 128 -12.41 1.83 -8.89
CA LEU A 128 -13.35 2.55 -9.75
C LEU A 128 -13.09 4.06 -9.80
N LEU A 129 -12.76 4.68 -8.66
CA LEU A 129 -12.44 6.11 -8.60
C LEU A 129 -11.31 6.54 -9.55
N PRO A 130 -10.20 5.79 -9.71
CA PRO A 130 -9.10 6.15 -10.61
C PRO A 130 -9.52 6.39 -12.07
N GLU A 131 -10.61 5.76 -12.52
CA GLU A 131 -11.11 6.01 -13.87
C GLU A 131 -11.69 7.40 -14.08
N VAL A 132 -12.19 8.03 -13.02
CA VAL A 132 -12.87 9.32 -13.08
C VAL A 132 -11.90 10.46 -12.79
N HIS A 133 -11.14 10.37 -11.69
CA HIS A 133 -10.24 11.45 -11.30
C HIS A 133 -8.83 11.38 -11.92
N ASP A 134 -8.34 10.18 -12.24
CA ASP A 134 -6.98 9.98 -12.78
C ASP A 134 -7.02 9.65 -14.30
N ASN A 135 -8.21 9.53 -14.90
CA ASN A 135 -8.45 9.16 -16.30
C ASN A 135 -7.86 7.80 -16.69
N LEU A 136 -7.76 6.86 -15.76
CA LEU A 136 -7.18 5.55 -16.04
C LEU A 136 -8.15 4.66 -16.82
N PRO A 137 -7.71 3.98 -17.89
CA PRO A 137 -8.50 2.93 -18.55
C PRO A 137 -8.80 1.76 -17.60
N THR A 138 -9.99 1.16 -17.74
CA THR A 138 -10.39 -0.01 -16.92
C THR A 138 -9.45 -1.19 -17.19
N GLU A 139 -9.00 -1.39 -18.43
CA GLU A 139 -8.07 -2.45 -18.80
C GLU A 139 -6.72 -2.38 -18.07
N ASP A 140 -6.25 -1.15 -17.76
CA ASP A 140 -5.01 -0.93 -17.05
C ASP A 140 -5.16 -1.24 -15.55
N ILE A 141 -6.31 -0.86 -14.96
CA ILE A 141 -6.66 -1.23 -13.59
C ILE A 141 -6.78 -2.75 -13.47
N ASP A 142 -7.48 -3.40 -14.41
CA ASP A 142 -7.62 -4.85 -14.43
C ASP A 142 -6.28 -5.57 -14.61
N ALA A 143 -5.37 -5.00 -15.42
CA ALA A 143 -4.01 -5.53 -15.60
C ALA A 143 -3.18 -5.43 -14.32
N TYR A 144 -3.29 -4.31 -13.59
CA TYR A 144 -2.66 -4.17 -12.28
C TYR A 144 -3.19 -5.22 -11.30
N LEU A 145 -4.52 -5.36 -11.17
CA LEU A 145 -5.13 -6.30 -10.24
C LEU A 145 -4.71 -7.75 -10.53
N ARG A 146 -4.68 -8.16 -11.80
CA ARG A 146 -4.22 -9.50 -12.20
C ARG A 146 -2.75 -9.71 -11.84
N SER A 147 -1.87 -8.81 -12.25
CA SER A 147 -0.43 -8.94 -11.99
C SER A 147 -0.09 -8.87 -10.50
N PHE A 148 -0.83 -8.08 -9.71
CA PHE A 148 -0.68 -8.04 -8.26
C PHE A 148 -1.13 -9.37 -7.61
N GLN A 149 -2.24 -9.95 -8.05
CA GLN A 149 -2.67 -11.27 -7.59
C GLN A 149 -1.64 -12.36 -7.95
N GLU A 150 -1.16 -12.38 -9.19
CA GLU A 150 -0.12 -13.32 -9.63
C GLU A 150 1.16 -13.18 -8.80
N LEU A 151 1.51 -11.96 -8.39
CA LEU A 151 2.62 -11.69 -7.48
C LEU A 151 2.35 -12.23 -6.07
N LEU A 152 1.16 -12.01 -5.51
CA LEU A 152 0.77 -12.60 -4.22
C LEU A 152 0.84 -14.13 -4.24
N ASP A 153 0.45 -14.74 -5.37
CA ASP A 153 0.52 -16.19 -5.56
C ASP A 153 1.96 -16.71 -5.51
N GLN A 154 2.96 -15.89 -5.85
CA GLN A 154 4.38 -16.26 -5.68
C GLN A 154 4.80 -16.31 -4.20
N PHE A 155 4.24 -15.45 -3.35
CA PHE A 155 4.54 -15.42 -1.90
C PHE A 155 3.79 -16.50 -1.13
N SER A 156 2.57 -16.85 -1.56
CA SER A 156 1.67 -17.75 -0.83
C SER A 156 2.31 -19.09 -0.38
N PRO A 157 3.12 -19.80 -1.20
CA PRO A 157 3.76 -21.05 -0.79
C PRO A 157 4.70 -20.94 0.40
N TYR A 158 5.17 -19.72 0.73
CA TYR A 158 6.12 -19.46 1.80
C TYR A 158 5.46 -18.90 3.05
N LEU A 159 4.14 -18.67 3.05
CA LEU A 159 3.42 -18.17 4.22
C LEU A 159 3.13 -19.31 5.23
N PRO A 160 3.07 -19.00 6.54
CA PRO A 160 2.52 -19.92 7.53
C PRO A 160 1.06 -20.26 7.18
N GLU A 161 0.60 -21.46 7.53
CA GLU A 161 -0.78 -21.91 7.22
C GLU A 161 -1.87 -20.98 7.78
N ASN A 162 -1.56 -20.23 8.84
CA ASN A 162 -2.46 -19.27 9.49
C ASN A 162 -2.18 -17.81 9.11
N PHE A 163 -1.42 -17.55 8.04
CA PHE A 163 -1.24 -16.21 7.47
C PHE A 163 -1.82 -16.18 6.06
N THR A 164 -2.91 -15.43 5.89
CA THR A 164 -3.52 -15.18 4.58
C THR A 164 -3.34 -13.73 4.14
N ILE A 165 -3.19 -13.54 2.82
CA ILE A 165 -3.18 -12.23 2.17
C ILE A 165 -4.30 -12.22 1.12
N THR A 166 -5.10 -11.16 1.07
CA THR A 166 -6.27 -11.08 0.19
C THR A 166 -6.40 -9.68 -0.42
N ILE A 167 -6.78 -9.61 -1.69
CA ILE A 167 -7.20 -8.36 -2.33
C ILE A 167 -8.69 -8.15 -2.00
N SER A 168 -9.03 -6.97 -1.52
CA SER A 168 -10.42 -6.50 -1.37
C SER A 168 -10.57 -5.22 -2.18
N LYS A 169 -11.61 -5.11 -3.01
CA LYS A 169 -11.79 -3.91 -3.84
C LYS A 169 -12.97 -3.10 -3.33
N ASP A 170 -12.88 -1.79 -3.45
CA ASP A 170 -13.99 -0.88 -3.16
C ASP A 170 -15.27 -1.27 -3.93
N ALA A 171 -15.12 -1.69 -5.19
CA ALA A 171 -16.21 -2.16 -6.03
C ALA A 171 -17.00 -3.35 -5.46
N ASP A 172 -16.37 -4.24 -4.68
CA ASP A 172 -17.00 -5.47 -4.19
C ASP A 172 -18.07 -5.19 -3.10
N PHE A 173 -18.09 -3.97 -2.55
CA PHE A 173 -19.06 -3.55 -1.53
C PHE A 173 -20.35 -2.97 -2.12
N TYR A 174 -20.41 -2.82 -3.45
CA TYR A 174 -21.56 -2.26 -4.14
C TYR A 174 -22.26 -3.35 -4.95
N GLY A 175 -23.60 -3.32 -4.96
CA GLY A 175 -24.40 -4.27 -5.75
C GLY A 175 -24.14 -4.23 -7.26
N SER A 176 -23.61 -3.12 -7.78
CA SER A 176 -23.15 -2.99 -9.16
C SER A 176 -22.16 -1.83 -9.29
N ARG A 177 -21.44 -1.80 -10.42
CA ARG A 177 -20.61 -0.67 -10.83
C ARG A 177 -21.42 0.62 -10.98
N GLU A 178 -22.64 0.53 -11.50
CA GLU A 178 -23.55 1.68 -11.64
C GLU A 178 -23.91 2.25 -10.27
N HIS A 179 -24.25 1.39 -9.30
CA HIS A 179 -24.53 1.79 -7.93
C HIS A 179 -23.34 2.52 -7.29
N TYR A 180 -22.10 2.07 -7.52
CA TYR A 180 -20.91 2.80 -7.05
C TYR A 180 -20.88 4.25 -7.54
N PHE A 181 -21.06 4.46 -8.85
CA PHE A 181 -20.98 5.80 -9.42
C PHE A 181 -22.18 6.66 -9.05
N GLU A 182 -23.38 6.10 -8.97
CA GLU A 182 -24.55 6.82 -8.45
C GLU A 182 -24.31 7.31 -7.01
N THR A 183 -23.77 6.45 -6.14
CA THR A 183 -23.42 6.83 -4.76
C THR A 183 -22.33 7.90 -4.73
N LEU A 184 -21.27 7.74 -5.54
CA LEU A 184 -20.18 8.71 -5.66
C LEU A 184 -20.72 10.10 -6.08
N GLU A 185 -21.51 10.15 -7.15
CA GLU A 185 -22.11 11.39 -7.66
C GLU A 185 -23.04 12.03 -6.63
N SER A 186 -23.82 11.24 -5.89
CA SER A 186 -24.71 11.75 -4.84
C SER A 186 -23.97 12.51 -3.72
N HIS A 187 -22.67 12.25 -3.57
CA HIS A 187 -21.81 12.89 -2.57
C HIS A 187 -20.87 13.95 -3.16
N PHE A 188 -20.84 14.14 -4.47
CA PHE A 188 -19.90 15.03 -5.13
C PHE A 188 -19.99 16.48 -4.63
N GLU A 189 -21.19 17.05 -4.49
CA GLU A 189 -21.35 18.42 -3.99
C GLU A 189 -20.85 18.58 -2.54
N LYS A 190 -20.90 17.51 -1.75
CA LYS A 190 -20.34 17.52 -0.39
C LYS A 190 -18.80 17.49 -0.44
N GLY A 191 -18.21 16.63 -1.28
CA GLY A 191 -16.77 16.60 -1.49
C GLY A 191 -16.21 17.90 -2.05
N LYS A 192 -16.94 18.54 -2.97
CA LYS A 192 -16.65 19.87 -3.49
C LYS A 192 -16.66 20.94 -2.40
N LYS A 193 -17.72 20.97 -1.57
CA LYS A 193 -17.81 21.90 -0.43
C LYS A 193 -16.62 21.72 0.52
N ASP A 194 -16.27 20.48 0.87
CA ASP A 194 -15.12 20.19 1.73
C ASP A 194 -13.78 20.62 1.12
N PHE A 195 -13.63 20.48 -0.20
CA PHE A 195 -12.47 20.97 -0.91
C PHE A 195 -12.38 22.50 -0.83
N GLU A 196 -13.49 23.20 -1.09
CA GLU A 196 -13.56 24.67 -1.05
C GLU A 196 -13.38 25.23 0.37
N GLU A 197 -13.83 24.52 1.40
CA GLU A 197 -13.66 24.88 2.82
C GLU A 197 -12.28 24.49 3.39
N SER A 198 -11.50 23.66 2.69
CA SER A 198 -10.12 23.35 3.08
C SER A 198 -9.24 24.60 2.99
N ASP A 199 -8.24 24.71 3.84
CA ASP A 199 -7.28 25.82 3.73
C ASP A 199 -6.52 25.81 2.39
N ILE A 200 -6.08 26.99 1.95
CA ILE A 200 -5.44 27.19 0.64
C ILE A 200 -4.27 26.23 0.42
N SER A 201 -3.44 26.02 1.45
CA SER A 201 -2.27 25.14 1.35
C SER A 201 -2.66 23.69 1.08
N LYS A 202 -3.76 23.21 1.69
CA LYS A 202 -4.31 21.88 1.41
C LYS A 202 -4.93 21.82 0.01
N GLN A 203 -5.64 22.85 -0.43
CA GLN A 203 -6.21 22.89 -1.77
C GLN A 203 -5.10 22.78 -2.83
N GLU A 204 -4.03 23.57 -2.71
CA GLU A 204 -2.87 23.53 -3.61
C GLU A 204 -2.21 22.15 -3.62
N ALA A 205 -2.02 21.52 -2.46
CA ALA A 205 -1.46 20.18 -2.36
C ALA A 205 -2.36 19.12 -3.05
N MET A 206 -3.68 19.25 -2.93
CA MET A 206 -4.63 18.34 -3.58
C MET A 206 -4.68 18.54 -5.09
N LEU A 207 -4.69 19.79 -5.57
CA LEU A 207 -4.62 20.10 -7.00
C LEU A 207 -3.33 19.55 -7.62
N LYS A 208 -2.19 19.76 -6.96
CA LYS A 208 -0.91 19.20 -7.39
C LYS A 208 -0.94 17.67 -7.43
N THR A 209 -1.55 17.02 -6.44
CA THR A 209 -1.65 15.56 -6.43
C THR A 209 -2.51 15.05 -7.59
N SER A 210 -3.66 15.70 -7.84
CA SER A 210 -4.57 15.40 -8.95
C SER A 210 -3.85 15.54 -10.29
N GLU A 211 -3.17 16.67 -10.52
CA GLU A 211 -2.38 16.91 -11.74
C GLU A 211 -1.32 15.82 -12.00
N LEU A 212 -0.63 15.38 -10.94
CA LEU A 212 0.44 14.37 -11.05
C LEU A 212 -0.09 12.96 -11.33
N ASN A 213 -1.37 12.69 -11.06
CA ASN A 213 -1.98 11.38 -11.27
C ASN A 213 -2.72 11.28 -12.61
N ILE A 214 -3.25 12.37 -13.16
CA ILE A 214 -4.01 12.36 -14.41
C ILE A 214 -3.17 11.81 -15.57
N LYS A 215 -3.65 10.74 -16.19
CA LYS A 215 -3.15 10.25 -17.47
C LYS A 215 -3.84 11.00 -18.61
N TRP A 216 -3.17 11.99 -19.19
CA TRP A 216 -3.79 12.88 -20.20
C TRP A 216 -4.20 12.16 -21.49
N ASP A 217 -3.57 11.05 -21.83
CA ASP A 217 -3.91 10.17 -22.96
C ASP A 217 -4.50 8.84 -22.47
N GLY A 218 -5.32 8.90 -21.42
CA GLY A 218 -5.90 7.74 -20.74
C GLY A 218 -7.20 7.24 -21.37
N LYS A 219 -8.19 6.97 -20.52
CA LYS A 219 -9.52 6.48 -20.91
C LYS A 219 -10.16 7.39 -21.96
N GLU A 220 -10.02 8.69 -21.76
CA GLU A 220 -10.31 9.72 -22.75
C GLU A 220 -9.02 10.44 -23.18
N ASP A 221 -8.92 10.85 -24.45
CA ASP A 221 -7.82 11.68 -24.94
C ASP A 221 -8.03 13.15 -24.50
N TRP A 222 -7.47 13.50 -23.35
CA TRP A 222 -7.47 14.86 -22.79
C TRP A 222 -6.25 15.69 -23.24
N THR A 223 -5.37 15.16 -24.09
CA THR A 223 -4.16 15.88 -24.53
C THR A 223 -4.49 17.15 -25.31
N LYS A 224 -5.65 17.15 -25.99
CA LYS A 224 -6.16 18.23 -26.85
C LYS A 224 -7.01 19.28 -26.13
N LEU A 225 -7.31 19.08 -24.84
CA LEU A 225 -8.03 20.06 -24.05
C LEU A 225 -7.24 21.36 -23.94
N SER A 226 -7.95 22.48 -23.93
CA SER A 226 -7.38 23.79 -23.60
C SER A 226 -6.87 23.80 -22.16
N GLU A 227 -5.99 24.74 -21.83
CA GLU A 227 -5.46 24.86 -20.48
C GLU A 227 -6.56 25.05 -19.42
N ALA A 228 -7.61 25.82 -19.75
CA ALA A 228 -8.75 26.02 -18.86
C ALA A 228 -9.50 24.70 -18.57
N GLU A 229 -9.72 23.88 -19.60
CA GLU A 229 -10.36 22.56 -19.45
C GLU A 229 -9.46 21.59 -18.67
N LYS A 230 -8.14 21.64 -18.85
CA LYS A 230 -7.20 20.83 -18.05
C LYS A 230 -7.23 21.22 -16.58
N GLN A 231 -7.24 22.51 -16.26
CA GLN A 231 -7.37 22.99 -14.88
C GLN A 231 -8.70 22.57 -14.25
N GLU A 232 -9.79 22.54 -15.03
CA GLU A 232 -11.07 22.01 -14.58
C GLU A 232 -10.99 20.50 -14.24
N LYS A 233 -10.38 19.68 -15.10
CA LYS A 233 -10.15 18.25 -14.82
C LYS A 233 -9.33 18.03 -13.54
N ILE A 234 -8.25 18.80 -13.35
CA ILE A 234 -7.43 18.76 -12.13
C ILE A 234 -8.27 19.09 -10.90
N LYS A 235 -9.09 20.15 -10.97
CA LYS A 235 -9.97 20.56 -9.87
C LYS A 235 -11.02 19.51 -9.54
N ILE A 236 -11.69 18.95 -10.56
CA ILE A 236 -12.66 17.87 -10.41
C ILE A 236 -12.01 16.65 -9.75
N GLY A 237 -10.80 16.27 -10.19
CA GLY A 237 -10.09 15.14 -9.59
C GLY A 237 -9.79 15.33 -8.10
N ALA A 238 -9.41 16.54 -7.70
CA ALA A 238 -9.21 16.89 -6.29
C ALA A 238 -10.52 16.85 -5.48
N MET A 239 -11.66 17.20 -6.08
CA MET A 239 -12.99 17.11 -5.43
C MET A 239 -13.45 15.66 -5.25
N TYR A 240 -13.20 14.79 -6.23
CA TYR A 240 -13.52 13.36 -6.11
C TYR A 240 -12.71 12.68 -5.00
N GLU A 241 -11.45 13.07 -4.80
CA GLU A 241 -10.63 12.59 -3.67
C GLU A 241 -11.29 12.90 -2.31
N LYS A 242 -11.92 14.08 -2.15
CA LYS A 242 -12.74 14.38 -0.96
C LYS A 242 -14.00 13.52 -0.91
N THR A 243 -14.67 13.40 -2.05
CA THR A 243 -15.93 12.67 -2.19
C THR A 243 -15.81 11.23 -1.72
N MET A 244 -14.67 10.57 -1.99
CA MET A 244 -14.37 9.22 -1.54
C MET A 244 -14.52 9.02 -0.02
N SER A 245 -14.29 10.05 0.79
CA SER A 245 -14.44 9.96 2.25
C SER A 245 -15.89 9.73 2.69
N TYR A 246 -16.86 9.95 1.79
CA TYR A 246 -18.29 9.77 2.01
C TYR A 246 -18.86 8.44 1.54
N LEU A 247 -18.04 7.60 0.90
CA LEU A 247 -18.44 6.24 0.54
C LEU A 247 -18.51 5.38 1.80
N GLU A 248 -19.71 5.07 2.28
CA GLU A 248 -19.93 4.41 3.57
C GLU A 248 -19.83 2.89 3.49
N GLU A 249 -20.25 2.29 2.37
CA GLU A 249 -20.30 0.84 2.16
C GLU A 249 -18.94 0.15 2.40
N PRO A 250 -17.83 0.59 1.77
CA PRO A 250 -16.53 0.01 2.06
C PRO A 250 -16.01 0.40 3.46
N ARG A 251 -16.49 1.50 4.06
CA ARG A 251 -16.05 1.92 5.40
C ARG A 251 -16.56 1.00 6.49
N VAL A 252 -17.73 0.38 6.30
CA VAL A 252 -18.25 -0.63 7.22
C VAL A 252 -17.27 -1.78 7.39
N PHE A 253 -16.60 -2.19 6.33
CA PHE A 253 -15.56 -3.23 6.37
C PHE A 253 -14.18 -2.68 6.75
N THR A 254 -13.72 -1.63 6.05
CA THR A 254 -12.33 -1.16 6.19
C THR A 254 -12.06 -0.41 7.48
N LYS A 255 -13.10 0.12 8.15
CA LYS A 255 -12.97 0.89 9.40
C LYS A 255 -13.79 0.29 10.54
N SER A 256 -14.19 -0.98 10.46
CA SER A 256 -14.74 -1.68 11.63
C SER A 256 -13.70 -1.81 12.75
N GLU A 257 -14.18 -1.82 13.99
CA GLU A 257 -13.34 -1.82 15.21
C GLU A 257 -12.50 -3.09 15.37
N ASP A 258 -12.87 -4.18 14.71
CA ASP A 258 -12.15 -5.45 14.66
C ASP A 258 -10.97 -5.45 13.65
N LYS A 259 -10.63 -4.29 13.09
CA LYS A 259 -9.54 -4.14 12.11
C LYS A 259 -8.41 -3.27 12.64
N VAL A 260 -7.19 -3.77 12.51
CA VAL A 260 -5.98 -2.95 12.58
C VAL A 260 -5.78 -2.26 11.24
N LEU A 261 -5.60 -0.95 11.28
CA LEU A 261 -5.40 -0.13 10.09
C LEU A 261 -3.92 0.20 9.96
N ILE A 262 -3.27 -0.26 8.89
CA ILE A 262 -1.86 0.03 8.63
C ILE A 262 -1.74 0.88 7.37
N PHE A 263 -0.85 1.87 7.40
CA PHE A 263 -0.58 2.69 6.23
C PHE A 263 0.82 3.29 6.30
N ILE A 264 1.27 3.92 5.22
CA ILE A 264 2.55 4.63 5.16
C ILE A 264 2.52 6.02 5.78
N LYS A 265 1.46 6.36 6.51
CA LYS A 265 1.33 7.55 7.34
C LYS A 265 0.54 7.16 8.58
N SER A 266 0.90 7.74 9.73
CA SER A 266 0.12 7.56 10.94
C SER A 266 -0.94 8.64 11.10
N GLY A 267 -1.87 8.41 12.03
CA GLY A 267 -2.86 9.40 12.46
C GLY A 267 -4.29 8.87 12.33
N GLY A 268 -5.18 9.24 13.25
CA GLY A 268 -6.61 8.94 13.13
C GLY A 268 -6.93 7.45 13.12
N GLY A 269 -6.21 6.66 13.91
CA GLY A 269 -6.38 5.21 14.00
C GLY A 269 -5.45 4.39 13.09
N TRP A 270 -4.65 5.04 12.24
CA TRP A 270 -3.72 4.36 11.35
C TRP A 270 -2.34 4.16 11.99
N LEU A 271 -1.90 2.91 12.05
CA LEU A 271 -0.55 2.54 12.42
C LEU A 271 0.38 2.78 11.23
N GLY A 272 1.24 3.79 11.38
CA GLY A 272 2.16 4.19 10.34
C GLY A 272 3.38 3.26 10.23
N VAL A 273 3.44 2.44 9.17
CA VAL A 273 4.56 1.54 8.82
C VAL A 273 5.27 1.98 7.54
N GLY A 274 6.55 1.68 7.37
CA GLY A 274 7.22 1.91 6.09
C GLY A 274 6.59 1.10 4.95
N SER A 275 6.75 1.57 3.70
CA SER A 275 6.45 0.72 2.53
C SER A 275 7.55 -0.30 2.27
N SER A 276 8.75 -0.02 2.78
CA SER A 276 9.87 -0.96 2.93
C SER A 276 10.74 -0.54 4.11
N LYS A 277 11.85 -1.24 4.35
CA LYS A 277 12.82 -0.87 5.40
C LYS A 277 13.44 0.53 5.19
N ASN A 278 13.52 1.03 3.96
CA ASN A 278 14.18 2.30 3.65
C ASN A 278 13.26 3.30 2.91
N SER A 279 11.93 3.07 2.89
CA SER A 279 10.99 3.94 2.18
C SER A 279 9.65 4.09 2.90
N ILE A 280 9.04 5.27 2.73
CA ILE A 280 7.64 5.58 3.06
C ILE A 280 6.84 5.97 1.82
N THR A 281 7.37 5.75 0.62
CA THR A 281 6.69 6.04 -0.64
C THR A 281 5.52 5.08 -0.84
N LYS A 282 4.38 5.57 -1.35
CA LYS A 282 3.27 4.74 -1.85
C LYS A 282 3.81 3.84 -2.97
N TYR A 283 3.85 2.52 -2.78
CA TYR A 283 4.51 1.62 -3.73
C TYR A 283 3.79 1.57 -5.09
N TRP A 284 2.47 1.65 -5.10
CA TRP A 284 1.65 1.64 -6.32
C TRP A 284 1.83 2.93 -7.15
N THR A 285 2.36 4.00 -6.54
CA THR A 285 2.78 5.23 -7.22
C THR A 285 4.30 5.39 -7.27
N GLY A 286 5.06 4.31 -7.04
CA GLY A 286 6.51 4.30 -7.05
C GLY A 286 7.05 3.13 -7.88
N THR A 287 8.37 2.99 -7.95
CA THR A 287 9.04 1.83 -8.57
C THR A 287 10.11 1.26 -7.64
N GLY A 288 10.31 -0.05 -7.70
CA GLY A 288 11.23 -0.77 -6.82
C GLY A 288 12.63 -0.89 -7.42
N VAL A 289 13.65 -0.68 -6.58
CA VAL A 289 15.06 -0.90 -6.91
C VAL A 289 15.76 -1.65 -5.76
N ALA A 290 16.80 -2.40 -6.09
CA ALA A 290 17.70 -2.94 -5.08
C ALA A 290 18.82 -1.93 -4.78
N GLU A 291 18.91 -1.50 -3.53
CA GLU A 291 19.93 -0.58 -3.04
C GLU A 291 21.06 -1.36 -2.36
N MET A 292 22.29 -1.18 -2.81
CA MET A 292 23.48 -1.68 -2.14
C MET A 292 23.92 -0.70 -1.05
N LYS A 293 24.08 -1.17 0.19
CA LYS A 293 24.75 -0.42 1.27
C LYS A 293 25.87 -1.27 1.86
N GLY A 294 27.12 -0.92 1.53
CA GLY A 294 28.27 -1.76 1.82
C GLY A 294 28.17 -3.09 1.07
N GLU A 295 28.08 -4.20 1.79
CA GLU A 295 27.99 -5.56 1.21
C GLU A 295 26.56 -6.17 1.30
N LYS A 296 25.56 -5.33 1.60
CA LYS A 296 24.17 -5.75 1.83
C LYS A 296 23.21 -5.06 0.88
N TRP A 297 22.27 -5.84 0.37
CA TRP A 297 21.15 -5.37 -0.44
C TRP A 297 19.94 -5.03 0.41
N TYR A 298 19.19 -4.02 -0.05
CA TYR A 298 17.93 -3.59 0.52
C TYR A 298 16.93 -3.30 -0.59
N GLY A 299 15.66 -3.62 -0.36
CA GLY A 299 14.58 -3.17 -1.21
C GLY A 299 14.30 -1.70 -0.94
N ARG A 300 14.25 -0.89 -2.00
CA ARG A 300 13.87 0.53 -1.93
C ARG A 300 12.78 0.82 -2.92
N ILE A 301 11.85 1.68 -2.52
CA ILE A 301 10.77 2.19 -3.37
C ILE A 301 11.06 3.67 -3.62
N LEU A 302 11.24 4.02 -4.89
CA LEU A 302 11.45 5.39 -5.35
C LEU A 302 10.12 6.02 -5.75
N SER A 303 9.86 7.22 -5.23
CA SER A 303 8.79 8.08 -5.75
C SER A 303 9.17 8.60 -7.14
N PRO A 304 8.23 9.15 -7.93
CA PRO A 304 8.56 9.66 -9.26
C PRO A 304 9.67 10.73 -9.23
N ALA A 305 9.66 11.63 -8.25
CA ALA A 305 10.73 12.63 -8.11
C ALA A 305 12.09 11.97 -7.83
N GLN A 306 12.14 11.02 -6.89
CA GLN A 306 13.37 10.29 -6.57
C GLN A 306 13.88 9.43 -7.73
N TYR A 307 12.97 8.87 -8.53
CA TYR A 307 13.34 8.15 -9.74
C TYR A 307 13.94 9.10 -10.77
N GLU A 308 13.31 10.25 -11.05
CA GLU A 308 13.86 11.24 -11.97
C GLU A 308 15.26 11.72 -11.57
N ASP A 309 15.49 11.94 -10.27
CA ASP A 309 16.79 12.36 -9.74
C ASP A 309 17.88 11.27 -9.88
N LEU A 310 17.48 9.98 -9.91
CA LEU A 310 18.41 8.86 -9.91
C LEU A 310 18.48 8.07 -11.21
N LYS A 311 17.57 8.27 -12.17
CA LYS A 311 17.38 7.39 -13.34
C LYS A 311 18.67 7.12 -14.12
N ASP A 312 19.54 8.13 -14.24
CA ASP A 312 20.81 8.02 -14.97
C ASP A 312 21.88 7.22 -14.19
N SER A 313 21.67 7.02 -12.89
CA SER A 313 22.53 6.21 -12.00
C SER A 313 21.98 4.80 -11.75
N ILE A 314 20.77 4.48 -12.23
CA ILE A 314 20.18 3.14 -12.07
C ILE A 314 20.84 2.19 -13.07
N SER A 315 21.49 1.15 -12.55
CA SER A 315 22.03 0.04 -13.35
C SER A 315 21.05 -1.13 -13.35
N TYR A 316 20.59 -1.56 -14.52
CA TYR A 316 19.67 -2.70 -14.62
C TYR A 316 20.45 -4.02 -14.73
N GLN A 317 20.03 -4.99 -13.92
CA GLN A 317 20.54 -6.36 -13.96
C GLN A 317 19.43 -7.32 -14.36
N GLU A 318 19.67 -8.15 -15.37
CA GLU A 318 18.77 -9.23 -15.73
C GLU A 318 18.71 -10.26 -14.60
N VAL A 319 17.50 -10.70 -14.26
CA VAL A 319 17.23 -11.70 -13.24
C VAL A 319 16.17 -12.65 -13.75
N ASN A 320 16.46 -13.95 -13.68
CA ASN A 320 15.45 -14.98 -13.97
C ASN A 320 14.83 -15.46 -12.66
N PHE A 321 14.05 -14.58 -12.02
CA PHE A 321 13.58 -14.78 -10.66
C PHE A 321 12.07 -15.10 -10.58
N LEU A 322 11.22 -14.25 -11.15
CA LEU A 322 9.77 -14.48 -11.21
C LEU A 322 9.29 -14.54 -12.67
N PRO A 323 8.31 -15.40 -13.00
CA PRO A 323 7.77 -15.53 -14.35
C PRO A 323 6.73 -14.43 -14.67
N LEU A 324 7.00 -13.20 -14.24
CA LEU A 324 6.12 -12.04 -14.40
C LEU A 324 6.82 -10.98 -15.26
N LYS A 325 6.05 -10.28 -16.10
CA LYS A 325 6.57 -9.38 -17.14
C LYS A 325 7.60 -8.37 -16.62
N ASN A 326 7.30 -7.69 -15.51
CA ASN A 326 8.13 -6.61 -14.97
C ASN A 326 9.29 -7.11 -14.08
N PHE A 327 9.52 -8.42 -14.01
CA PHE A 327 10.47 -9.04 -13.08
C PHE A 327 11.65 -9.74 -13.78
N SER A 328 11.83 -9.53 -15.09
CA SER A 328 12.98 -10.07 -15.83
C SER A 328 14.28 -9.28 -15.58
N ARG A 329 14.17 -8.04 -15.11
CA ARG A 329 15.30 -7.18 -14.75
C ARG A 329 14.96 -6.34 -13.53
N ILE A 330 15.97 -5.97 -12.77
CA ILE A 330 15.82 -5.09 -11.60
C ILE A 330 16.80 -3.92 -11.68
N GLY A 331 16.32 -2.72 -11.37
CA GLY A 331 17.16 -1.55 -11.19
C GLY A 331 17.97 -1.66 -9.91
N THR A 332 19.27 -1.38 -9.99
CA THR A 332 20.19 -1.38 -8.86
C THR A 332 20.84 -0.02 -8.69
N ILE A 333 21.01 0.40 -7.44
CA ILE A 333 21.65 1.66 -7.07
C ILE A 333 22.62 1.45 -5.91
N GLU A 334 23.62 2.32 -5.81
CA GLU A 334 24.44 2.46 -4.60
C GLU A 334 23.67 3.20 -3.51
N GLU A 335 24.21 3.24 -2.29
CA GLU A 335 23.58 3.88 -1.15
C GLU A 335 23.23 5.35 -1.43
N VAL A 336 21.94 5.70 -1.26
CA VAL A 336 21.46 7.08 -1.40
C VAL A 336 20.92 7.59 -0.08
N ASN A 337 21.45 8.73 0.37
CA ASN A 337 20.95 9.47 1.51
C ASN A 337 19.94 10.52 1.02
N PHE A 338 18.66 10.14 1.00
CA PHE A 338 17.60 11.13 0.88
C PHE A 338 17.49 11.88 2.22
N VAL A 339 17.80 13.18 2.20
CA VAL A 339 17.84 14.04 3.40
C VAL A 339 16.44 14.21 4.03
N HIS A 340 15.38 13.78 3.35
CA HIS A 340 14.00 13.80 3.84
C HIS A 340 13.30 12.48 3.49
N LEU A 341 13.10 11.63 4.50
CA LEU A 341 12.14 10.52 4.47
C LEU A 341 10.95 10.90 5.34
#